data_AF-A0A7S0F3E3-F1
#
_entry.id   AF-A0A7S0F3E3-F1
#
_cell.length_a   1.000
_cell.length_b   1.000
_cell.length_c   1.000
_cell.angle_alpha   90.00
_cell.angle_beta   90.00
_cell.angle_gamma   90.00
#
_symmetry.space_group_name_H-M   'P 1'
#
loop_
_entity.id
_entity.type
_entity.pdbx_description
1 polymer ?
#
loop_
_entity_poly.entity_id
_entity_poly.type
_entity_poly.pdbx_seq_one_letter_code
_entity_poly.pdbx_strand_id
1 'polypeptide(L)'
;IGLQPTYQFSRWNWFFVAAFIVAEAFMVLPLVVGVVVDNIKRKSGAVISTDLQNNWTLFEKKIADLKPIRHHIQLKSQIQTFAWNITRSPYFNQLILSTIICNMVAMASDHYNPSEGWSLALGYLNWLFFGVYWFEICVKLLAFRSRFWASRW
;
A
#
# COMPACT_ATOMS: atom_id res chain seq x y z
N ILE A 1 36.09 48.24 32.60
CA ILE A 1 36.82 46.95 32.64
C ILE A 1 35.78 45.86 32.69
N GLY A 2 35.60 45.12 31.59
CA GLY A 2 34.67 43.99 31.54
C GLY A 2 35.28 42.80 32.28
N LEU A 3 34.48 42.13 33.10
CA LEU A 3 34.88 40.87 33.72
C LEU A 3 34.96 39.78 32.64
N GLN A 4 35.99 38.95 32.70
CA GLN A 4 36.13 37.81 31.80
C GLN A 4 35.09 36.73 32.17
N PRO A 5 34.34 36.15 31.21
CA PRO A 5 33.35 35.13 31.51
C PRO A 5 34.05 33.88 32.08
N THR A 6 33.58 33.43 33.24
CA THR A 6 34.04 32.19 33.87
C THR A 6 33.05 31.05 33.57
N TYR A 7 33.57 29.83 33.46
CA TYR A 7 32.75 28.65 33.18
C TYR A 7 31.67 28.48 34.27
N GLN A 8 30.41 28.35 33.85
CA GLN A 8 29.24 28.21 34.73
C GLN A 8 29.07 29.32 35.78
N PHE A 9 29.35 30.58 35.44
CA PHE A 9 29.17 31.72 36.35
C PHE A 9 27.74 31.83 36.92
N SER A 10 26.70 31.62 36.10
CA SER A 10 25.30 31.55 36.53
C SER A 10 24.64 30.28 36.02
N ARG A 11 24.51 29.29 36.91
CA ARG A 11 23.85 28.00 36.61
C ARG A 11 22.35 28.14 36.30
N TRP A 12 21.73 29.21 36.78
CA TRP A 12 20.29 29.48 36.58
C TRP A 12 19.95 29.98 35.17
N ASN A 13 20.93 30.43 34.38
CA ASN A 13 20.71 30.90 33.01
C ASN A 13 20.12 29.82 32.09
N TRP A 14 20.40 28.53 32.37
CA TRP A 14 19.84 27.42 31.59
C TRP A 14 18.31 27.36 31.69
N PHE A 15 17.73 27.65 32.86
CA PHE A 15 16.27 27.66 33.04
C PHE A 15 15.61 28.76 32.22
N PHE A 16 16.25 29.93 32.14
CA PHE A 16 15.78 31.02 31.27
C PHE A 16 15.78 30.61 29.80
N VAL A 17 16.88 30.00 29.31
CA VAL A 17 16.98 29.52 27.93
C VAL A 17 15.95 28.42 27.66
N ALA A 18 15.76 27.48 28.57
CA ALA A 18 14.78 26.40 28.43
C ALA A 18 13.34 26.94 28.38
N ALA A 19 12.98 27.86 29.28
CA ALA A 19 11.66 28.48 29.29
C ALA A 19 11.42 29.29 28.00
N PHE A 20 12.44 29.98 27.50
CA PHE A 20 12.36 30.73 26.25
C PHE A 20 12.14 29.81 25.03
N ILE A 21 12.90 28.71 24.91
CA ILE A 21 12.74 27.72 23.84
C ILE A 21 11.34 27.10 23.87
N VAL A 22 10.83 26.77 25.07
CA VAL A 22 9.46 26.26 25.25
C VAL A 22 8.45 27.30 24.78
N ALA A 23 8.57 28.56 25.21
CA ALA A 23 7.67 29.62 24.80
C ALA A 23 7.66 29.81 23.26
N GLU A 24 8.82 29.84 22.61
CA GLU A 24 8.92 29.96 21.15
C GLU A 24 8.35 28.74 20.41
N ALA A 25 8.63 27.53 20.90
CA ALA A 25 8.16 26.29 20.30
C ALA A 25 6.62 26.18 20.33
N PHE A 26 5.98 26.67 21.38
CA PHE A 26 4.51 26.62 21.52
C PHE A 26 3.80 27.84 20.92
N MET A 27 4.48 28.97 20.76
CA MET A 27 3.85 30.19 20.23
C MET A 27 4.17 30.42 18.75
N VAL A 28 5.45 30.51 18.38
CA VAL A 28 5.84 31.07 17.07
C VAL A 28 5.63 30.05 15.95
N LEU A 29 6.16 28.83 16.11
CA LEU A 29 6.06 27.81 15.06
C LEU A 29 4.59 27.41 14.76
N PRO A 30 3.73 27.10 15.77
CA PRO A 30 2.34 26.74 15.51
C PRO A 30 1.51 27.88 14.92
N LEU A 31 1.79 29.13 15.31
CA LEU A 31 1.12 30.31 14.75
C LEU A 31 1.45 30.48 13.27
N VAL A 32 2.74 30.39 12.90
CA VAL A 32 3.17 30.51 11.50
C VAL A 32 2.55 29.40 10.65
N VAL A 33 2.63 28.14 11.10
CA VAL A 33 1.99 27.01 10.40
C VAL A 33 0.49 27.24 10.28
N GLY A 34 -0.18 27.72 11.33
CA GLY A 34 -1.60 28.05 11.32
C GLY A 34 -1.97 29.08 10.25
N VAL A 35 -1.25 30.20 10.18
CA VAL A 35 -1.49 31.26 9.20
C VAL A 35 -1.21 30.77 7.77
N VAL A 36 -0.12 30.03 7.55
CA VAL A 36 0.22 29.48 6.22
C VAL A 36 -0.84 28.49 5.76
N VAL A 37 -1.26 27.57 6.64
CA VAL A 37 -2.32 26.60 6.33
C VAL A 37 -3.64 27.30 6.05
N ASP A 38 -4.03 28.30 6.85
CA ASP A 38 -5.25 29.07 6.61
C ASP A 38 -5.18 29.82 5.27
N ASN A 39 -4.02 30.38 4.91
CA ASN A 39 -3.82 31.03 3.61
C ASN A 39 -4.00 30.08 2.43
N ILE A 40 -3.41 28.88 2.51
CA ILE A 40 -3.54 27.84 1.47
C ILE A 40 -4.99 27.35 1.37
N LYS A 41 -5.68 27.15 2.50
CA LYS A 41 -7.09 26.75 2.55
C LYS A 41 -8.01 27.80 1.94
N ARG A 42 -7.81 29.09 2.25
CA ARG A 42 -8.59 30.20 1.67
C ARG A 42 -8.40 30.30 0.16
N LYS A 43 -7.21 29.97 -0.35
CA LYS A 43 -6.96 29.84 -1.81
C LYS A 43 -7.40 28.49 -2.38
N SER A 44 -8.30 27.79 -1.68
CA SER A 44 -8.94 26.51 -2.03
C SER A 44 -8.00 25.32 -2.25
N GLY A 45 -6.70 25.43 -1.95
CA GLY A 45 -5.69 24.47 -2.41
C GLY A 45 -5.54 24.37 -3.95
N ALA A 46 -6.45 24.99 -4.70
CA ALA A 46 -6.50 25.02 -6.16
C ALA A 46 -5.33 25.80 -6.78
N VAL A 47 -4.64 26.63 -6.00
CA VAL A 47 -3.41 27.30 -6.45
C VAL A 47 -2.27 26.31 -6.69
N ILE A 48 -2.32 25.12 -6.07
CA ILE A 48 -1.27 24.10 -6.22
C ILE A 48 -1.57 23.13 -7.37
N SER A 49 -2.84 22.98 -7.77
CA SER A 49 -3.27 22.01 -8.77
C SER A 49 -3.78 22.69 -10.04
N THR A 50 -3.34 22.20 -11.20
CA THR A 50 -3.86 22.67 -12.49
C THR A 50 -5.34 22.33 -12.63
N ASP A 51 -6.06 23.08 -13.48
CA ASP A 51 -7.48 22.80 -13.78
C ASP A 51 -7.69 21.37 -14.28
N LEU A 52 -6.72 20.85 -15.03
CA LEU A 52 -6.72 19.46 -15.49
C LEU A 52 -6.64 18.49 -14.32
N GLN A 53 -5.73 18.70 -13.36
CA GLN A 53 -5.61 17.86 -12.17
C GLN A 53 -6.88 17.90 -11.32
N ASN A 54 -7.49 19.07 -11.16
CA ASN A 54 -8.76 19.23 -10.45
C ASN A 54 -9.87 18.42 -11.15
N ASN A 55 -9.98 18.52 -12.47
CA ASN A 55 -10.95 17.74 -13.24
C ASN A 55 -10.70 16.23 -13.16
N TRP A 56 -9.44 15.78 -13.15
CA TRP A 56 -9.08 14.37 -12.94
C TRP A 56 -9.52 13.87 -11.56
N THR A 57 -9.22 14.60 -10.49
CA THR A 57 -9.64 14.19 -9.14
C THR A 57 -11.16 14.17 -8.98
N LEU A 58 -11.89 15.09 -9.63
CA LEU A 58 -13.34 15.08 -9.68
C LEU A 58 -13.87 13.87 -10.47
N PHE A 59 -13.23 13.53 -11.58
CA PHE A 59 -13.57 12.35 -12.37
C PHE A 59 -13.34 11.06 -11.59
N GLU A 60 -12.20 10.94 -10.89
CA GLU A 60 -11.90 9.80 -10.03
C GLU A 60 -12.91 9.65 -8.90
N LYS A 61 -13.29 10.75 -8.22
CA LYS A 61 -14.35 10.72 -7.20
C LYS A 61 -15.68 10.25 -7.78
N LYS A 62 -16.07 10.77 -8.96
CA LYS A 62 -17.28 10.33 -9.65
C LYS A 62 -17.22 8.85 -10.01
N ILE A 63 -16.08 8.34 -10.51
CA ILE A 63 -15.90 6.91 -10.78
C ILE A 63 -16.03 6.08 -9.50
N ALA A 64 -15.44 6.54 -8.38
CA ALA A 64 -15.51 5.85 -7.11
C ALA A 64 -16.94 5.78 -6.55
N ASP A 65 -17.76 6.81 -6.81
CA ASP A 65 -19.18 6.84 -6.41
C ASP A 65 -20.09 5.94 -7.27
N LEU A 66 -19.63 5.53 -8.45
CA LEU A 66 -20.40 4.63 -9.31
C LEU A 66 -20.40 3.21 -8.74
N LYS A 67 -21.59 2.64 -8.56
CA LYS A 67 -21.74 1.23 -8.19
C LYS A 67 -21.43 0.33 -9.38
N PRO A 68 -20.64 -0.74 -9.22
CA PRO A 68 -20.39 -1.68 -10.31
C PRO A 68 -21.69 -2.37 -10.72
N ILE A 69 -22.01 -2.34 -12.01
CA ILE A 69 -23.17 -3.03 -12.56
C ILE A 69 -22.89 -4.54 -12.53
N ARG A 70 -23.70 -5.30 -11.77
CA ARG A 70 -23.60 -6.77 -11.76
C ARG A 70 -24.13 -7.32 -13.07
N HIS A 71 -23.23 -7.61 -14.01
CA HIS A 71 -23.62 -8.26 -15.24
C HIS A 71 -23.76 -9.77 -15.01
N HIS A 72 -24.92 -10.35 -15.36
CA HIS A 72 -25.16 -11.79 -15.23
C HIS A 72 -24.28 -12.57 -16.20
N ILE A 73 -23.77 -13.71 -15.75
CA ILE A 73 -22.91 -14.58 -16.57
C ILE A 73 -23.77 -15.76 -17.02
N GLN A 74 -23.96 -15.88 -18.33
CA GLN A 74 -24.57 -17.06 -18.93
C GLN A 74 -23.49 -18.12 -19.16
N LEU A 75 -23.48 -19.14 -18.29
CA LEU A 75 -22.57 -20.29 -18.41
C LEU A 75 -23.13 -21.23 -19.50
N LYS A 76 -22.32 -21.53 -20.53
CA LYS A 76 -22.79 -22.29 -21.71
C LYS A 76 -22.42 -23.78 -21.67
N SER A 77 -21.39 -24.18 -20.93
CA SER A 77 -20.91 -25.57 -20.88
C SER A 77 -20.75 -26.09 -19.46
N GLN A 78 -20.89 -27.41 -19.26
CA GLN A 78 -20.75 -28.05 -17.94
C GLN A 78 -19.35 -27.84 -17.35
N ILE A 79 -18.31 -27.92 -18.19
CA ILE A 79 -16.91 -27.65 -17.79
C ILE A 79 -16.75 -26.21 -17.32
N GLN A 80 -17.36 -25.24 -18.03
CA GLN A 80 -17.34 -23.84 -17.64
C GLN A 80 -18.06 -23.62 -16.31
N THR A 81 -19.22 -24.25 -16.10
CA THR A 81 -19.97 -24.17 -14.84
C THR A 81 -19.19 -24.77 -13.67
N PHE A 82 -18.47 -25.87 -13.89
CA PHE A 82 -17.62 -26.47 -12.87
C PHE A 82 -16.46 -25.55 -12.49
N ALA A 83 -15.70 -25.05 -13.48
CA ALA A 83 -14.62 -24.10 -13.25
C ALA A 83 -15.13 -22.80 -12.61
N TRP A 84 -16.32 -22.34 -13.00
CA TRP A 84 -16.99 -21.18 -12.40
C TRP A 84 -17.29 -21.39 -10.91
N ASN A 85 -17.80 -22.57 -10.54
CA ASN A 85 -18.09 -22.90 -9.15
C ASN A 85 -16.81 -22.99 -8.30
N ILE A 86 -15.72 -23.53 -8.85
CA ILE A 86 -14.41 -23.57 -8.18
C ILE A 86 -13.89 -22.15 -7.93
N THR A 87 -13.82 -21.32 -8.96
CA THR A 87 -13.28 -19.94 -8.85
C THR A 87 -14.10 -19.04 -7.92
N ARG A 88 -15.40 -19.32 -7.77
CA ARG A 88 -16.27 -18.57 -6.85
C ARG A 88 -16.20 -19.09 -5.41
N SER A 89 -15.60 -20.25 -5.18
CA SER A 89 -15.48 -20.83 -3.84
C SER A 89 -14.52 -20.00 -2.96
N PRO A 90 -14.92 -19.64 -1.73
CA PRO A 90 -14.03 -18.91 -0.81
C PRO A 90 -12.79 -19.74 -0.45
N TYR A 91 -12.92 -21.07 -0.40
CA TYR A 91 -11.83 -21.98 -0.10
C TYR A 91 -10.72 -21.93 -1.16
N PHE A 92 -11.09 -21.82 -2.43
CA PHE A 92 -10.12 -21.72 -3.52
C PHE A 92 -9.28 -20.43 -3.39
N ASN A 93 -9.94 -19.30 -3.15
CA ASN A 93 -9.24 -18.03 -2.93
C ASN A 93 -8.35 -18.04 -1.70
N GLN A 94 -8.79 -18.66 -0.60
CA GLN A 94 -7.97 -18.82 0.61
C GLN A 94 -6.75 -19.72 0.36
N LEU A 95 -6.88 -20.76 -0.46
CA LEU A 95 -5.77 -21.65 -0.85
C LEU A 95 -4.71 -20.92 -1.65
N ILE A 96 -5.11 -20.10 -2.63
CA ILE A 96 -4.16 -19.29 -3.40
C ILE A 96 -3.47 -18.26 -2.50
N LEU A 97 -4.23 -17.58 -1.64
CA LEU A 97 -3.68 -16.59 -0.73
C LEU A 97 -2.68 -17.22 0.26
N SER A 98 -2.97 -18.39 0.80
CA SER A 98 -2.05 -19.10 1.69
C SER A 98 -0.80 -19.57 0.96
N THR A 99 -0.93 -19.99 -0.30
CA THR A 99 0.20 -20.36 -1.16
C THR A 99 1.13 -19.18 -1.44
N ILE A 100 0.57 -17.97 -1.66
CA ILE A 100 1.36 -16.73 -1.82
C ILE A 100 2.18 -16.44 -0.57
N ILE A 101 1.55 -16.52 0.61
CA ILE A 101 2.24 -16.30 1.88
C ILE A 101 3.34 -17.35 2.08
N CYS A 102 3.05 -18.63 1.79
CA CYS A 102 4.02 -19.71 1.90
C CYS A 102 5.22 -19.51 0.95
N ASN A 103 4.98 -19.09 -0.29
CA ASN A 103 6.04 -18.76 -1.25
C ASN A 103 6.89 -17.58 -0.76
N MET A 104 6.26 -16.52 -0.25
CA MET A 104 6.98 -15.37 0.32
C MET A 104 7.89 -15.81 1.46
N VAL A 105 7.43 -16.68 2.36
CA VAL A 105 8.26 -17.24 3.44
C VAL A 105 9.39 -18.10 2.91
N ALA A 106 9.13 -18.95 1.91
CA ALA A 106 10.17 -19.76 1.26
C ALA A 106 11.28 -18.88 0.68
N MET A 107 10.93 -17.87 -0.12
CA MET A 107 11.90 -16.92 -0.66
C MET A 107 12.61 -16.11 0.44
N ALA A 108 11.91 -15.72 1.51
CA ALA A 108 12.50 -15.00 2.63
C ALA A 108 13.49 -15.85 3.45
N SER A 109 13.38 -17.17 3.39
CA SER A 109 14.29 -18.11 4.05
C SER A 109 15.57 -18.41 3.26
N ASP A 110 15.69 -17.89 2.05
CA ASP A 110 16.91 -17.95 1.26
C ASP A 110 18.02 -17.11 1.93
N HIS A 111 19.24 -17.63 1.96
CA HIS A 111 20.36 -17.05 2.70
C HIS A 111 21.70 -17.34 2.03
N TYR A 112 22.75 -16.62 2.41
CA TYR A 112 24.08 -16.77 1.80
C TYR A 112 24.72 -18.11 2.19
N ASN A 113 25.28 -18.82 1.19
CA ASN A 113 25.83 -20.19 1.31
C ASN A 113 24.86 -21.23 1.89
N PRO A 114 23.70 -21.46 1.24
CA PRO A 114 22.79 -22.51 1.66
C PRO A 114 23.40 -23.89 1.39
N SER A 115 23.04 -24.88 2.21
CA SER A 115 23.44 -26.27 1.96
C SER A 115 22.83 -26.79 0.65
N GLU A 116 23.50 -27.73 -0.02
CA GLU A 116 23.00 -28.29 -1.29
C GLU A 116 21.58 -28.85 -1.16
N GLY A 117 21.27 -29.51 -0.04
CA GLY A 117 19.93 -30.01 0.26
C GLY A 117 18.87 -28.92 0.40
N TRP A 118 19.23 -27.77 1.01
CA TRP A 118 18.33 -26.62 1.16
C TRP A 118 18.01 -25.97 -0.18
N SER A 119 19.03 -25.75 -1.01
CA SER A 119 18.88 -25.21 -2.37
C SER A 119 18.01 -26.09 -3.26
N LEU A 120 18.18 -27.42 -3.18
CA LEU A 120 17.34 -28.37 -3.90
C LEU A 120 15.88 -28.31 -3.41
N ALA A 121 15.66 -28.27 -2.09
CA ALA A 121 14.31 -28.17 -1.51
C ALA A 121 13.58 -26.89 -1.94
N LEU A 122 14.25 -25.74 -1.90
CA LEU A 122 13.74 -24.47 -2.42
C LEU A 122 13.41 -24.54 -3.92
N GLY A 123 14.26 -25.21 -4.70
CA GLY A 123 14.03 -25.45 -6.13
C GLY A 123 12.73 -26.24 -6.39
N TYR A 124 12.51 -27.33 -5.64
CA TYR A 124 11.27 -28.11 -5.75
C TYR A 124 10.04 -27.32 -5.29
N LEU A 125 10.15 -26.56 -4.19
CA LEU A 125 9.07 -25.70 -3.71
C LEU A 125 8.68 -24.62 -4.74
N ASN A 126 9.65 -24.00 -5.40
CA ASN A 126 9.40 -23.02 -6.46
C ASN A 126 8.64 -23.63 -7.65
N TRP A 127 9.03 -24.83 -8.09
CA TRP A 127 8.29 -25.55 -9.13
C TRP A 127 6.87 -25.93 -8.70
N LEU A 128 6.69 -26.31 -7.44
CA LEU A 128 5.38 -26.61 -6.87
C LEU A 128 4.48 -25.35 -6.88
N PHE A 129 4.98 -24.22 -6.40
CA PHE A 129 4.24 -22.96 -6.40
C PHE A 129 3.88 -22.53 -7.82
N PHE A 130 4.82 -22.63 -8.77
CA PHE A 130 4.54 -22.37 -10.18
C PHE A 130 3.40 -23.25 -10.71
N GLY A 131 3.41 -24.56 -10.41
CA GLY A 131 2.34 -25.48 -10.81
C GLY A 131 0.98 -25.09 -10.26
N VAL A 132 0.91 -24.65 -8.99
CA VAL A 132 -0.33 -24.18 -8.37
C VAL A 132 -0.87 -22.90 -9.06
N TYR A 133 -0.02 -21.91 -9.31
CA TYR A 133 -0.43 -20.68 -10.00
C TYR A 133 -0.81 -20.93 -11.45
N TRP A 134 -0.09 -21.81 -12.15
CA TRP A 134 -0.42 -22.19 -13.52
C TRP A 134 -1.80 -22.85 -13.58
N PHE A 135 -2.07 -23.78 -12.67
CA PHE A 135 -3.38 -24.42 -12.56
C PHE A 135 -4.49 -23.40 -12.25
N GLU A 136 -4.23 -22.47 -11.33
CA GLU A 136 -5.16 -21.38 -10.99
C GLU A 136 -5.57 -20.57 -12.25
N ILE A 137 -4.60 -20.15 -13.04
CA ILE A 137 -4.82 -19.37 -14.27
C ILE A 137 -5.62 -20.21 -15.27
N CYS A 138 -5.28 -21.49 -15.47
CA CYS A 138 -6.05 -22.37 -16.35
C CYS A 138 -7.52 -22.48 -15.93
N VAL A 139 -7.80 -22.65 -14.63
CA VAL A 139 -9.17 -22.73 -14.11
C VAL A 139 -9.92 -21.40 -14.30
N LYS A 140 -9.26 -20.26 -14.04
CA LYS A 140 -9.84 -18.92 -14.26
C LYS A 140 -10.11 -18.64 -15.76
N LEU A 141 -9.19 -19.02 -16.65
CA LEU A 141 -9.37 -18.88 -18.09
C LEU A 141 -10.57 -19.68 -18.58
N LEU A 142 -10.75 -20.92 -18.10
CA LEU A 142 -11.91 -21.75 -18.45
C LEU A 142 -13.22 -21.16 -17.92
N ALA A 143 -13.21 -20.58 -16.71
CA ALA A 143 -14.40 -19.98 -16.11
C ALA A 143 -14.84 -18.69 -16.84
N PHE A 144 -13.92 -17.74 -17.03
CA PHE A 144 -14.22 -16.38 -17.50
C PHE A 144 -14.06 -16.18 -19.02
N ARG A 145 -13.27 -17.02 -19.71
CA ARG A 145 -12.98 -16.94 -21.16
C ARG A 145 -12.55 -15.53 -21.59
N SER A 146 -13.31 -14.86 -22.47
CA SER A 146 -12.98 -13.51 -22.96
C SER A 146 -13.05 -12.45 -21.86
N ARG A 147 -13.84 -12.67 -20.81
CA ARG A 147 -13.96 -11.73 -19.68
C ARG A 147 -12.77 -11.78 -18.73
N PHE A 148 -11.94 -12.82 -18.82
CA PHE A 148 -10.69 -12.88 -18.05
C PHE A 148 -9.80 -11.67 -18.38
N TRP A 149 -9.73 -11.28 -19.64
CA TRP A 149 -8.95 -10.13 -20.10
C TRP A 149 -9.57 -8.77 -19.75
N ALA A 150 -10.84 -8.75 -19.34
CA ALA A 150 -11.52 -7.53 -18.92
C ALA A 150 -11.27 -7.21 -17.43
N SER A 151 -10.92 -8.21 -16.61
CA SER A 151 -10.48 -7.94 -15.25
C SER A 151 -9.05 -7.43 -15.26
N ARG A 152 -8.78 -6.46 -14.38
CA ARG A 152 -7.44 -5.86 -14.22
C ARG A 152 -6.54 -6.67 -13.28
N TRP A 153 -7.14 -7.60 -12.53
CA TRP A 153 -6.56 -8.50 -11.55
C TRP A 153 -6.96 -9.93 -11.87
#